data_AF-A0ABD1AXV9-F1
#
_entry.id   AF-A0ABD1AXV9-F1
#
_cell.length_a   1.000
_cell.length_b   1.000
_cell.length_c   1.000
_cell.angle_alpha   90.00
_cell.angle_beta   90.00
_cell.angle_gamma   90.00
#
_symmetry.space_group_name_H-M   'P 1'
#
loop_
_entity.id
_entity.type
_entity.pdbx_description
1 polymer ?
#
loop_
_entity_poly.entity_id
_entity_poly.type
_entity_poly.pdbx_seq_one_letter_code
_entity_poly.pdbx_strand_id
1 'polypeptide(L)'
;MGNYNGKLTIILSSSFRANGLTTSRISMWVLVDAAKHEWSKKDFVVDVWMNEFLFSVKCLTDAGEFVLSPETTLHKPPFRLVFYDPKKNAVRRVFIKGITERKHPLCDKVYTISIVPCQVENLMFL
;
A
#
# COMPACT_ATOMS: atom_id res chain seq x y z
N MET A 1 -4.70 5.61 7.04
CA MET A 1 -5.77 6.57 6.72
C MET A 1 -5.37 7.24 5.42
N GLY A 2 -6.29 7.43 4.48
CA GLY A 2 -6.00 7.99 3.15
C GLY A 2 -7.13 8.88 2.64
N ASN A 3 -6.94 9.47 1.46
CA ASN A 3 -7.95 10.25 0.76
C ASN A 3 -8.34 9.53 -0.54
N TYR A 4 -9.64 9.41 -0.82
CA TYR A 4 -10.15 8.93 -2.10
C TYR A 4 -11.21 9.92 -2.62
N ASN A 5 -10.92 10.62 -3.70
CA ASN A 5 -11.78 11.64 -4.29
C ASN A 5 -12.26 12.69 -3.28
N GLY A 6 -11.38 13.16 -2.38
CA GLY A 6 -11.71 14.15 -1.35
C GLY A 6 -12.41 13.57 -0.11
N LYS A 7 -12.54 12.25 0.00
CA LYS A 7 -13.20 11.59 1.13
C LYS A 7 -12.21 10.85 2.01
N LEU A 8 -12.49 10.86 3.32
CA LEU A 8 -11.73 10.11 4.31
C LEU A 8 -11.85 8.60 4.05
N THR A 9 -10.70 7.91 4.08
CA THR A 9 -10.66 6.46 3.89
C THR A 9 -9.82 5.73 4.94
N ILE A 10 -10.30 4.53 5.26
CA ILE A 10 -9.57 3.51 6.03
C ILE A 10 -9.24 2.37 5.07
N ILE A 11 -7.98 1.97 5.05
CA ILE A 11 -7.51 0.88 4.20
C ILE A 11 -6.95 -0.19 5.12
N LEU A 12 -7.48 -1.40 4.97
CA LEU A 12 -7.02 -2.61 5.63
C LEU A 12 -6.53 -3.56 4.56
N SER A 13 -5.39 -4.20 4.78
CA SER A 13 -4.86 -5.19 3.84
C SER A 13 -4.30 -6.39 4.57
N SER A 14 -4.52 -7.56 3.99
CA SER A 14 -3.82 -8.79 4.37
C SER A 14 -3.29 -9.47 3.11
N SER A 15 -2.13 -10.10 3.23
CA SER A 15 -1.57 -10.89 2.15
C SER A 15 -1.28 -12.31 2.62
N PHE A 16 -1.41 -13.26 1.71
CA PHE A 16 -1.08 -14.66 1.95
C PHE A 16 -0.42 -15.26 0.70
N ARG A 17 0.26 -16.39 0.90
CA ARG A 17 0.97 -17.12 -0.16
C ARG A 17 0.38 -18.49 -0.34
N ALA A 18 0.13 -18.87 -1.59
CA ALA A 18 -0.29 -20.21 -1.96
C ALA A 18 0.20 -20.54 -3.39
N ASN A 19 0.65 -21.77 -3.62
CA ASN A 19 0.99 -22.29 -4.95
C ASN A 19 1.90 -21.39 -5.81
N GLY A 20 2.84 -20.69 -5.18
CA GLY A 20 3.70 -19.77 -5.92
C GLY A 20 2.95 -18.55 -6.48
N LEU A 21 2.03 -18.01 -5.70
CA LEU A 21 1.35 -16.75 -5.93
C LEU A 21 1.19 -16.03 -4.57
N THR A 22 1.40 -14.71 -4.55
CA THR A 22 1.03 -13.88 -3.41
C THR A 22 -0.27 -13.17 -3.72
N THR A 23 -1.30 -13.44 -2.94
CA THR A 23 -2.60 -12.79 -3.05
C THR A 23 -2.74 -11.78 -1.91
N SER A 24 -3.09 -10.54 -2.26
CA SER A 24 -3.40 -9.49 -1.28
C SER A 24 -4.89 -9.15 -1.35
N ARG A 25 -5.55 -9.19 -0.20
CA ARG A 25 -6.92 -8.73 0.00
C ARG A 25 -6.87 -7.33 0.59
N ILE A 26 -7.62 -6.42 0.00
CA ILE A 26 -7.67 -5.02 0.40
C ILE A 26 -9.12 -4.64 0.66
N SER A 27 -9.43 -4.20 1.87
CA SER A 27 -10.72 -3.61 2.23
C SER A 27 -10.54 -2.11 2.41
N MET A 28 -11.24 -1.33 1.60
CA MET A 28 -11.27 0.12 1.69
C MET A 28 -12.64 0.57 2.18
N TRP A 29 -12.66 1.34 3.27
CA TRP A 29 -13.85 1.99 3.79
C TRP A 29 -13.78 3.48 3.46
N VAL A 30 -14.81 3.99 2.81
CA VAL A 30 -14.94 5.41 2.44
C VAL A 30 -16.04 6.03 3.28
N LEU A 31 -15.74 7.13 3.97
CA LEU A 31 -16.74 7.89 4.71
C LEU A 31 -17.68 8.59 3.71
N VAL A 32 -18.95 8.18 3.68
CA VAL A 32 -19.95 8.70 2.75
C VAL A 32 -20.61 9.95 3.32
N ASP A 33 -21.02 9.87 4.58
CA ASP A 33 -21.67 10.93 5.34
C ASP A 33 -21.06 10.98 6.76
N ALA A 34 -20.35 12.07 7.06
CA ALA A 34 -19.69 12.25 8.35
C ALA A 34 -20.68 12.50 9.50
N ALA A 35 -21.79 13.20 9.22
CA ALA A 35 -22.78 13.55 10.24
C ALA A 35 -23.57 12.32 10.70
N LYS A 36 -23.83 11.39 9.78
CA LYS A 36 -24.52 10.12 10.08
C LYS A 36 -23.57 8.97 10.40
N HIS A 37 -22.26 9.19 10.35
CA HIS A 37 -21.23 8.16 10.48
C HIS A 37 -21.40 6.99 9.50
N GLU A 38 -21.84 7.27 8.26
CA GLU A 38 -22.08 6.25 7.24
C GLU A 38 -20.81 5.95 6.44
N TRP A 39 -20.46 4.66 6.34
CA TRP A 39 -19.29 4.19 5.59
C TRP A 39 -19.69 3.23 4.48
N SER A 40 -19.02 3.34 3.34
CA SER A 40 -19.14 2.39 2.22
C SER A 40 -17.89 1.53 2.13
N LYS A 41 -18.07 0.21 2.14
CA LYS A 41 -16.99 -0.76 1.99
C LYS A 41 -16.78 -1.13 0.53
N LYS A 42 -15.51 -1.20 0.11
CA LYS A 42 -15.05 -1.73 -1.17
C LYS A 42 -13.96 -2.76 -0.91
N ASP A 43 -14.13 -3.96 -1.47
CA ASP A 43 -13.18 -5.05 -1.35
C ASP A 43 -12.48 -5.31 -2.68
N PHE A 44 -11.18 -5.54 -2.62
CA PHE A 44 -10.33 -5.82 -3.76
C PHE A 44 -9.44 -7.04 -3.48
N VAL A 45 -9.15 -7.78 -4.54
CA VAL A 45 -8.21 -8.90 -4.50
C VAL A 45 -7.21 -8.69 -5.63
N VAL A 46 -5.92 -8.73 -5.29
CA VAL A 46 -4.84 -8.60 -6.26
C VAL A 46 -3.87 -9.76 -6.11
N ASP A 47 -3.60 -10.40 -7.23
CA ASP A 47 -2.64 -11.47 -7.36
C ASP A 47 -1.33 -10.93 -7.92
N VAL A 48 -0.26 -11.11 -7.14
CA VAL A 48 1.10 -10.72 -7.51
C VAL A 48 1.92 -12.00 -7.66
N TRP A 49 2.37 -12.31 -8.89
CA TRP A 49 3.37 -13.35 -9.14
C TRP A 49 4.76 -12.90 -8.63
N MET A 50 4.90 -12.82 -7.31
CA MET A 50 6.13 -12.55 -6.57
C MET A 50 6.14 -13.37 -5.26
N ASN A 51 6.61 -14.61 -5.36
CA ASN A 51 6.44 -15.65 -4.33
C ASN A 51 7.29 -15.43 -3.08
N GLU A 52 8.27 -14.53 -3.20
CA GLU A 52 9.25 -14.30 -2.16
C GLU A 52 8.67 -13.45 -1.03
N PHE A 53 7.60 -12.68 -1.27
CA PHE A 53 7.19 -11.60 -0.38
C PHE A 53 5.70 -11.56 -0.08
N LEU A 54 5.38 -11.30 1.17
CA LEU A 54 4.09 -10.77 1.60
C LEU A 54 4.09 -9.25 1.39
N PHE A 55 2.94 -8.71 0.98
CA PHE A 55 2.79 -7.30 0.67
C PHE A 55 1.79 -6.64 1.61
N SER A 56 2.10 -5.41 2.01
CA SER A 56 1.19 -4.54 2.75
C SER A 56 0.91 -3.29 1.93
N VAL A 57 -0.33 -2.81 1.99
CA VAL A 57 -0.70 -1.53 1.37
C VAL A 57 -0.08 -0.40 2.20
N LYS A 58 0.65 0.48 1.52
CA LYS A 58 1.27 1.67 2.12
C LYS A 58 0.43 2.92 1.90
N CYS A 59 -0.17 3.06 0.73
CA CYS A 59 -1.02 4.20 0.43
C CYS A 59 -1.93 3.99 -0.78
N LEU A 60 -2.76 4.99 -1.03
CA LEU A 60 -3.57 5.18 -2.23
C LEU A 60 -3.07 6.45 -2.92
N THR A 61 -2.85 6.37 -4.23
CA THR A 61 -2.49 7.54 -5.05
C THR A 61 -3.74 8.35 -5.42
N ASP A 62 -3.56 9.59 -5.86
CA ASP A 62 -4.66 10.44 -6.34
C ASP A 62 -5.39 9.83 -7.55
N ALA A 63 -4.71 8.98 -8.33
CA ALA A 63 -5.30 8.22 -9.43
C ALA A 63 -6.19 7.06 -8.95
N GLY A 64 -6.14 6.72 -7.66
CA GLY A 64 -6.81 5.58 -7.04
C GLY A 64 -6.05 4.26 -7.16
N GLU A 65 -4.75 4.29 -7.48
CA GLU A 65 -3.89 3.11 -7.45
C GLU A 65 -3.40 2.83 -6.03
N PHE A 66 -3.47 1.58 -5.58
CA PHE A 66 -2.88 1.12 -4.33
C PHE A 66 -1.37 0.91 -4.50
N VAL A 67 -0.58 1.42 -3.57
CA VAL A 67 0.87 1.17 -3.51
C VAL A 67 1.13 0.13 -2.43
N LEU A 68 1.69 -1.00 -2.84
CA LEU A 68 2.04 -2.13 -1.98
C LEU A 68 3.56 -2.25 -1.89
N SER A 69 4.06 -2.57 -0.70
CA SER A 69 5.48 -2.91 -0.50
C SER A 69 5.63 -4.24 0.25
N PRO A 70 6.74 -4.96 0.04
CA PRO A 70 7.11 -6.13 0.84
C PRO A 70 7.09 -5.82 2.35
N GLU A 71 6.68 -6.79 3.17
CA GLU A 71 6.63 -6.65 4.63
C GLU A 71 7.98 -6.89 5.33
N THR A 72 8.78 -7.86 4.87
CA THR A 72 9.87 -8.44 5.70
C THR A 72 11.24 -8.56 5.00
N THR A 73 11.42 -8.03 3.80
CA THR A 73 12.46 -8.50 2.87
C THR A 73 13.08 -7.41 2.01
N LEU A 74 13.34 -6.26 2.63
CA LEU A 74 14.10 -5.19 1.99
C LEU A 74 15.62 -5.44 2.01
N HIS A 75 16.07 -6.56 2.57
CA HIS A 75 17.47 -6.99 2.65
C HIS A 75 18.05 -7.54 1.34
N LYS A 76 17.36 -7.34 0.21
CA LYS A 76 17.87 -7.75 -1.10
C LYS A 76 17.45 -6.73 -2.16
N PRO A 77 18.31 -5.75 -2.49
CA PRO A 77 18.09 -4.91 -3.64
C PRO A 77 17.93 -5.76 -4.91
N PRO A 78 17.16 -5.29 -5.90
CA PRO A 78 16.47 -4.01 -5.92
C PRO A 78 15.20 -3.99 -5.04
N PHE A 79 14.93 -2.82 -4.46
CA PHE A 79 13.71 -2.55 -3.70
C PHE A 79 12.52 -2.59 -4.65
N ARG A 80 11.44 -3.26 -4.25
CA ARG A 80 10.29 -3.56 -5.11
C ARG A 80 9.04 -2.87 -4.57
N LEU A 81 8.36 -2.11 -5.42
CA LEU A 81 7.01 -1.61 -5.19
C LEU A 81 6.06 -2.21 -6.21
N VAL A 82 4.81 -2.39 -5.78
CA VAL A 82 3.72 -2.86 -6.61
C VAL A 82 2.63 -1.81 -6.59
N PHE A 83 2.25 -1.32 -7.77
CA PHE A 83 1.10 -0.45 -7.99
C PHE A 83 -0.05 -1.32 -8.51
N TYR A 84 -1.20 -1.24 -7.86
CA TYR A 84 -2.41 -1.93 -8.28
C TYR A 84 -3.49 -0.91 -8.64
N ASP A 85 -3.93 -0.93 -9.90
CA ASP A 85 -5.06 -0.14 -10.38
C ASP A 85 -6.34 -0.98 -10.28
N PRO A 86 -7.23 -0.72 -9.31
CA PRO A 86 -8.46 -1.48 -9.14
C PRO A 86 -9.47 -1.25 -10.28
N LYS A 87 -9.39 -0.13 -11.02
CA LYS A 87 -10.30 0.14 -12.14
C LYS A 87 -9.94 -0.70 -13.36
N LYS A 88 -8.64 -0.89 -13.60
CA LYS A 88 -8.12 -1.70 -14.71
C LYS A 88 -7.85 -3.16 -14.32
N ASN A 89 -7.97 -3.46 -13.04
CA ASN A 89 -7.52 -4.72 -12.44
C ASN A 89 -6.08 -5.08 -12.89
N ALA A 90 -5.20 -4.10 -12.89
CA ALA A 90 -3.87 -4.21 -13.46
C ALA A 90 -2.78 -3.96 -12.42
N VAL A 91 -1.68 -4.69 -12.53
CA VAL A 91 -0.54 -4.60 -11.61
C VAL A 91 0.68 -4.09 -12.35
N ARG A 92 1.29 -3.02 -11.85
CA ARG A 92 2.56 -2.49 -12.31
C ARG A 92 3.63 -2.66 -11.25
N ARG A 93 4.79 -3.21 -11.64
CA ARG A 93 5.92 -3.46 -10.75
C ARG A 93 6.98 -2.40 -10.99
N VAL A 94 7.49 -1.81 -9.91
CA VAL A 94 8.54 -0.79 -9.97
C VAL A 94 9.72 -1.27 -9.14
N PHE A 95 10.89 -1.30 -9.77
CA PHE A 95 12.15 -1.62 -9.11
C PHE A 95 12.90 -0.33 -8.84
N ILE A 96 13.07 0.00 -7.58
CA ILE A 96 13.86 1.15 -7.16
C ILE A 96 15.33 0.70 -7.16
N LYS A 97 16.10 1.30 -8.06
CA LYS A 97 17.55 1.14 -8.17
C LYS A 97 18.26 2.23 -7.36
N GLY A 98 19.54 2.03 -7.07
CA GLY A 98 20.39 3.03 -6.41
C GLY A 98 20.25 3.11 -4.88
N ILE A 99 19.26 2.43 -4.28
CA ILE A 99 19.25 2.20 -2.82
C ILE A 99 20.17 1.02 -2.55
N THR A 100 21.40 1.31 -2.12
CA THR A 100 22.34 0.30 -1.62
C THR A 100 22.11 0.09 -0.13
N GLU A 101 22.10 -1.16 0.32
CA GLU A 101 22.04 -1.47 1.74
C GLU A 101 23.16 -0.77 2.52
N ARG A 102 22.79 0.02 3.52
CA ARG A 102 23.72 0.37 4.60
C ARG A 102 23.48 -0.63 5.71
N LYS A 103 24.32 -1.67 5.78
CA LYS A 103 24.34 -2.59 6.92
C LYS A 103 24.67 -1.77 8.16
N HIS A 104 23.69 -1.54 9.03
CA HIS A 104 23.95 -0.97 10.34
C HIS A 104 24.10 -2.14 11.33
N PRO A 105 25.25 -2.30 12.00
CA PRO A 105 25.57 -3.49 12.81
C PRO A 105 24.63 -3.74 13.99
N LEU A 106 23.75 -2.80 14.32
CA LEU A 106 22.77 -2.89 15.41
C LEU A 106 21.32 -3.08 14.93
N CYS A 107 21.06 -3.09 13.62
CA CYS A 107 19.70 -3.10 13.08
C CYS A 107 19.55 -4.11 11.94
N ASP A 108 19.22 -5.36 12.30
CA ASP A 108 18.82 -6.41 11.35
C ASP A 108 17.41 -6.20 10.78
N LYS A 109 16.73 -5.11 11.14
CA LYS A 109 15.38 -4.78 10.63
C LYS A 109 15.46 -3.51 9.80
N VAL A 110 15.40 -3.66 8.47
CA VAL A 110 15.25 -2.51 7.58
C VAL A 110 13.81 -2.01 7.71
N TYR A 111 13.62 -0.89 8.39
CA TYR A 111 12.32 -0.20 8.44
C TYR A 111 12.10 0.57 7.14
N THR A 112 11.00 0.32 6.44
CA THR A 112 10.56 1.22 5.36
C THR A 112 10.07 2.52 5.99
N ILE A 113 10.85 3.59 5.89
CA ILE A 113 10.32 4.94 6.07
C ILE A 113 9.59 5.27 4.77
N SER A 114 8.27 5.04 4.75
CA SER A 114 7.43 5.50 3.65
C SER A 114 7.08 6.95 3.92
N ILE A 115 7.84 7.90 3.36
CA ILE A 115 7.39 9.29 3.26
C ILE A 115 6.38 9.31 2.14
N VAL A 116 5.14 8.98 2.48
CA VAL A 116 4.04 9.11 1.54
C VAL A 116 3.58 10.56 1.63
N PRO A 117 3.51 11.31 0.51
CA PRO A 117 2.72 12.53 0.47
C PRO A 117 1.24 12.13 0.52
N CYS A 118 0.78 11.66 1.68
CA CYS A 118 -0.64 11.80 1.98
C CYS A 118 -0.82 13.32 2.08
N GLN A 119 -1.67 13.91 1.23
CA GLN A 119 -1.90 15.35 1.24
C GLN A 119 -2.02 15.81 2.71
N VAL A 120 -1.09 16.67 3.14
CA VAL A 120 -1.25 17.43 4.38
C VAL A 120 -2.39 18.39 4.08
N GLU A 121 -3.62 17.92 4.22
CA GLU A 121 -4.74 18.83 4.35
C GLU A 121 -4.50 19.57 5.66
N ASN A 122 -4.06 20.82 5.55
CA ASN A 122 -4.11 21.74 6.67
C ASN A 122 -5.53 21.70 7.21
N LEU A 123 -5.71 21.22 8.44
CA LEU A 123 -6.90 21.44 9.24
C LEU A 123 -6.97 22.95 9.54
N MET A 124 -7.35 23.76 8.55
CA MET A 124 -7.96 25.04 8.83
C MET A 124 -9.38 24.74 9.28
N PHE A 125 -9.55 24.67 10.60
CA PHE A 125 -10.85 24.76 11.23
C PHE A 125 -11.54 26.04 10.74
N LEU A 126 -12.78 25.90 10.26
CA LEU A 126 -13.72 26.99 10.01
C LEU A 126 -15.07 26.57 10.61
#